data_AF-A0A9E4ZPD9-F1
#
_entry.id   AF-A0A9E4ZPD9-F1
#
_cell.length_a   1.000
_cell.length_b   1.000
_cell.length_c   1.000
_cell.angle_alpha   90.00
_cell.angle_beta   90.00
_cell.angle_gamma   90.00
#
_symmetry.space_group_name_H-M   'P 1'
#
loop_
_entity.id
_entity.type
_entity.pdbx_description
1 polymer ?
#
loop_
_entity_poly.entity_id
_entity_poly.type
_entity_poly.pdbx_seq_one_letter_code
_entity_poly.pdbx_strand_id
1 'polypeptide(L)' 'MADGRVEFRSAERIWGMTTDAARDFLLDETDRNARMVLIGPAGERLVRISAIVTDDMRTAARGGGGAVWARRILKQLL' A
#
# COMPACT_ATOMS: atom_id res chain seq x y z
N MET A 1 3.55 -10.33 8.80
CA MET A 1 4.86 -10.80 9.32
C MET A 1 4.78 -12.23 9.86
N ALA A 2 4.96 -13.23 9.00
CA ALA A 2 5.29 -14.58 9.44
C ALA A 2 6.82 -14.71 9.46
N ASP A 3 7.39 -15.05 10.61
CA ASP A 3 8.75 -15.57 10.78
C ASP A 3 9.94 -14.68 10.36
N GLY A 4 9.82 -13.35 10.48
CA GLY A 4 10.96 -12.44 10.29
C GLY A 4 11.53 -12.38 8.87
N ARG A 5 10.84 -12.98 7.89
CA ARG A 5 11.23 -12.93 6.48
C ARG A 5 10.68 -11.67 5.83
N VAL A 6 11.57 -10.91 5.21
CA VAL A 6 11.22 -9.76 4.38
C VAL A 6 11.35 -10.19 2.92
N GLU A 7 10.26 -10.11 2.17
CA GLU A 7 10.22 -10.39 0.74
C GLU A 7 9.83 -9.12 -0.02
N PHE A 8 10.57 -8.84 -1.10
CA PHE A 8 10.21 -7.78 -2.04
C PHE A 8 9.58 -8.44 -3.27
N ARG A 9 8.33 -8.08 -3.58
CA ARG A 9 7.59 -8.57 -4.76
C ARG A 9 7.26 -7.40 -5.68
N SER A 10 7.12 -7.69 -6.96
CA SER A 10 6.68 -6.68 -7.94
C SER A 10 5.26 -6.20 -7.62
N ALA A 11 5.06 -4.88 -7.65
CA ALA A 11 3.76 -4.25 -7.44
C ALA A 11 3.07 -3.84 -8.76
N GLU A 12 3.61 -4.23 -9.92
CA GLU A 12 3.09 -3.83 -11.23
C GLU A 12 1.60 -4.15 -11.41
N ARG A 13 1.15 -5.32 -10.91
CA ARG A 13 -0.25 -5.76 -11.01
C ARG A 13 -1.23 -4.90 -10.22
N ILE A 14 -0.77 -4.24 -9.16
CA ILE A 14 -1.60 -3.42 -8.27
C ILE A 14 -1.36 -1.91 -8.45
N TRP A 15 -0.45 -1.53 -9.34
CA TRP A 15 -0.15 -0.14 -9.64
C TRP A 15 -1.32 0.49 -10.40
N GLY A 16 -1.73 1.70 -10.00
CA GLY A 16 -2.91 2.38 -10.53
C GLY A 16 -4.24 1.94 -9.93
N MET A 17 -4.28 0.85 -9.17
CA MET A 17 -5.48 0.41 -8.45
C MET A 17 -5.80 1.34 -7.28
N THR A 18 -7.09 1.46 -6.96
CA THR A 18 -7.54 2.03 -5.68
C THR A 18 -7.04 1.16 -4.52
N THR A 19 -6.98 1.74 -3.32
CA THR A 19 -6.51 1.01 -2.12
C THR A 19 -7.40 -0.18 -1.80
N ASP A 20 -8.72 -0.08 -2.05
CA ASP A 20 -9.67 -1.18 -1.85
C ASP A 20 -9.44 -2.33 -2.82
N ALA A 21 -9.31 -2.02 -4.12
CA ALA A 21 -9.06 -3.05 -5.13
C ALA A 21 -7.71 -3.73 -4.93
N ALA A 22 -6.67 -2.96 -4.58
CA ALA A 22 -5.36 -3.51 -4.24
C ALA A 22 -5.43 -4.40 -2.98
N ARG A 23 -6.16 -3.97 -1.94
CA ARG A 23 -6.37 -4.76 -0.72
C ARG A 23 -7.02 -6.10 -1.02
N ASP A 24 -8.14 -6.09 -1.74
CA ASP A 24 -8.89 -7.31 -2.03
C ASP A 24 -8.06 -8.28 -2.88
N PHE A 25 -7.33 -7.76 -3.88
CA PHE A 25 -6.38 -8.55 -4.66
C PHE A 25 -5.30 -9.20 -3.78
N LEU A 26 -4.75 -8.45 -2.84
CA LEU A 26 -3.67 -8.91 -1.96
C LEU A 26 -4.16 -9.90 -0.90
N LEU A 27 -5.39 -9.76 -0.39
CA LEU A 27 -5.99 -10.74 0.53
C LEU A 27 -6.28 -12.07 -0.18
N ASP A 28 -6.60 -12.05 -1.47
CA ASP A 28 -6.81 -13.26 -2.28
C ASP A 28 -5.49 -13.98 -2.60
N GLU A 29 -4.43 -13.22 -2.90
CA GLU A 29 -3.11 -13.75 -3.26
C GLU A 29 -2.28 -14.19 -2.03
N THR A 30 -2.63 -13.75 -0.82
CA THR A 30 -1.85 -14.00 0.40
C THR A 30 -2.67 -14.64 1.53
N ASP A 31 -2.94 -13.89 2.60
CA ASP A 31 -3.70 -14.32 3.77
C ASP A 31 -4.82 -13.31 4.02
N ARG A 32 -6.02 -13.80 4.33
CA ARG A 32 -7.18 -12.96 4.68
C ARG A 32 -6.97 -12.14 5.96
N ASN A 33 -6.02 -12.52 6.80
CA ASN A 33 -5.64 -11.79 8.02
C ASN A 33 -4.36 -10.96 7.85
N ALA A 34 -3.85 -10.81 6.63
CA ALA A 34 -2.67 -10.00 6.37
C ALA A 34 -2.90 -8.53 6.73
N ARG A 35 -2.00 -7.99 7.56
CA ARG A 35 -1.92 -6.54 7.82
C ARG A 35 -1.14 -5.91 6.68
N MET A 36 -1.68 -4.86 6.10
CA MET A 36 -1.06 -4.21 4.94
C MET A 36 -1.15 -2.70 5.02
N VAL A 37 -0.17 -2.06 4.42
CA VAL A 37 -0.09 -0.61 4.24
C VAL A 37 0.00 -0.34 2.75
N LEU A 38 -0.89 0.51 2.24
CA LEU A 38 -1.09 0.77 0.82
C LEU A 38 -1.07 2.28 0.52
N ILE A 39 -0.71 2.62 -0.71
CA ILE A 39 -0.96 3.96 -1.28
C ILE A 39 -1.95 3.85 -2.43
N GLY A 40 -2.80 4.86 -2.59
CA GLY A 40 -3.65 4.98 -3.77
C GLY A 40 -2.95 5.68 -4.95
N PRO A 41 -3.66 5.90 -6.08
CA PRO A 41 -3.11 6.59 -7.25
C PRO A 41 -2.60 8.00 -6.99
N ALA A 42 -3.08 8.65 -5.92
CA ALA A 42 -2.56 9.95 -5.48
C ALA A 42 -1.13 9.85 -4.91
N GLY A 43 -0.84 8.78 -4.16
CA GLY A 43 0.51 8.50 -3.68
C GLY A 43 1.45 8.18 -4.82
N GLU A 44 1.05 7.30 -5.73
CA GLU A 44 1.80 6.92 -6.94
C GLU A 44 2.20 8.13 -7.80
N ARG A 45 1.34 9.15 -7.87
CA ARG A 45 1.58 10.41 -8.59
C ARG A 45 2.29 11.48 -7.75
N LEU A 46 2.79 11.14 -6.56
CA LEU A 46 3.49 12.05 -5.64
C LEU A 46 2.68 13.29 -5.25
N VAL A 47 1.36 13.16 -5.16
CA VAL A 47 0.50 14.26 -4.71
C VAL A 47 0.89 14.62 -3.28
N ARG A 48 1.24 15.89 -3.04
CA ARG A 48 1.80 16.39 -1.75
C ARG A 48 0.91 16.13 -0.53
N ILE A 49 -0.38 15.89 -0.74
CA ILE A 49 -1.38 15.60 0.29
C ILE A 49 -1.87 14.13 0.25
N SER A 50 -1.14 13.25 -0.42
CA SER A 50 -1.52 11.84 -0.52
C SER A 50 -1.40 11.13 0.84
N ALA A 51 -2.38 10.27 1.09
CA ALA A 51 -2.50 9.48 2.29
C ALA A 51 -1.85 8.10 2.10
N ILE A 52 -1.42 7.53 3.21
CA ILE A 52 -1.16 6.09 3.34
C ILE A 52 -2.41 5.46 3.98
N VAL A 53 -2.86 4.32 3.47
CA VAL A 53 -4.06 3.61 3.92
C VAL A 53 -3.67 2.24 4.46
N THR A 54 -4.26 1.83 5.58
CA THR A 54 -4.07 0.50 6.17
C THR A 54 -5.20 -0.46 5.81
N ASP A 55 -5.01 -1.75 6.10
CA ASP A 55 -5.98 -2.83 5.85
C ASP A 55 -7.34 -2.64 6.53
N ASP A 56 -7.38 -1.91 7.65
CA ASP A 56 -8.59 -1.52 8.39
C ASP A 56 -9.15 -0.14 7.96
N MET A 57 -8.70 0.35 6.80
CA MET A 57 -9.13 1.61 6.19
C MET A 57 -8.79 2.87 7.01
N ARG A 58 -7.84 2.77 7.94
CA ARG A 58 -7.29 3.95 8.61
C ARG A 58 -6.30 4.65 7.69
N THR A 59 -6.26 5.97 7.80
CA THR A 59 -5.50 6.82 6.88
C THR A 59 -4.52 7.71 7.62
N ALA A 60 -3.23 7.61 7.29
CA ALA A 60 -2.26 8.66 7.59
C ALA A 60 -2.35 9.75 6.51
N ALA A 61 -3.39 10.59 6.61
CA ALA A 61 -3.83 11.47 5.52
C ALA A 61 -3.15 12.84 5.44
N ARG A 62 -2.50 13.31 6.52
CA ARG A 62 -1.94 14.65 6.61
C ARG A 62 -0.41 14.57 6.66
N GLY A 63 0.28 15.55 6.06
CA GLY A 63 1.75 15.63 6.03
C GLY A 63 2.42 15.00 4.80
N GLY A 64 1.67 14.48 3.83
CA GLY A 64 2.22 13.99 2.56
C GLY A 64 2.98 12.67 2.66
N GLY A 65 2.71 11.87 3.70
CA GLY A 65 3.36 10.57 3.89
C GLY A 65 3.23 9.64 2.68
N GLY A 66 2.10 9.67 1.96
CA GLY A 66 1.90 8.87 0.76
C GLY A 66 2.87 9.21 -0.38
N ALA A 67 3.25 10.48 -0.52
CA ALA A 67 4.18 10.93 -1.56
C ALA A 67 5.62 10.55 -1.22
N VAL A 68 5.99 10.61 0.07
CA VAL A 68 7.31 10.17 0.54
C VAL A 68 7.46 8.66 0.34
N TRP A 69 6.41 7.90 0.65
CA TRP A 69 6.40 6.45 0.54
C TRP A 69 6.47 5.98 -0.93
N ALA A 70 5.71 6.63 -1.80
CA ALA A 70 5.73 6.37 -3.24
C ALA A 70 7.06 6.75 -3.93
N ARG A 71 7.80 7.74 -3.42
CA ARG A 71 9.13 8.10 -3.93
C ARG A 71 10.13 6.94 -3.87
N ARG A 72 9.87 5.92 -3.03
CA ARG A 72 10.66 4.68 -2.95
C ARG A 72 10.02 3.49 -3.66
N ILE A 73 9.00 3.71 -4.50
CA ILE A 73 8.26 2.67 -5.26
C ILE A 73 7.74 1.56 -4.33
N LEU A 74 7.40 1.91 -3.08
CA LEU A 74 6.72 1.00 -2.18
C LEU A 74 5.21 1.16 -2.41
N LYS A 75 4.53 0.06 -2.70
CA LYS A 75 3.07 0.00 -2.86
C LYS A 75 2.40 -0.84 -1.76
N GLN A 76 3.15 -1.77 -1.16
CA GLN A 76 2.69 -2.65 -0.09
C GLN A 76 3.83 -2.94 0.91
N LEU A 77 3.50 -3.07 2.19
CA LEU A 77 4.31 -3.75 3.21
C LEU A 77 3.41 -4.77 3.95
N LEU A 78 3.87 -6.03 4.05
CA LEU A 78 3.21 -7.18 4.72
C LEU A 78 4.00 -7.64 5.97
#